data_AF-H2SL04-F1
#
_entry.id   AF-H2SL04-F1
#
_cell.length_a   1.000
_cell.length_b   1.000
_cell.length_c   1.000
_cell.angle_alpha   90.00
_cell.angle_beta   90.00
_cell.angle_gamma   90.00
#
_symmetry.space_group_name_H-M   'P 1'
#
loop_
_entity.id
_entity.type
_entity.pdbx_description
1 polymer ?
#
loop_
_entity_poly.entity_id
_entity_poly.type
_entity_poly.pdbx_seq_one_letter_code
_entity_poly.pdbx_strand_id
1 'polypeptide(L)'
;MQLWDSGPISYLSLQEQRCVLSWFNGWNSSQRERFFQDLLGKAVPGKVCTLLDSLSTLQVKDKLPNIFECQLRLWTQWFESWREDERNHFLHMLEEHDPMFVDHFYRSVAGTAGRD
;
A
#
# COMPACT_ATOMS: atom_id res chain seq x y z
N MET A 1 -32.12 8.54 -5.40
CA MET A 1 -31.28 8.52 -6.61
C MET A 1 -29.96 9.18 -6.25
N GLN A 2 -29.01 8.41 -5.71
CA GLN A 2 -27.70 8.92 -5.26
C GLN A 2 -26.71 8.80 -6.42
N LEU A 3 -26.46 9.92 -7.10
CA LEU A 3 -25.53 10.05 -8.21
C LEU A 3 -24.71 11.31 -7.97
N TRP A 4 -23.67 11.18 -7.15
CA TRP A 4 -22.41 11.92 -7.20
C TRP A 4 -21.70 11.63 -5.87
N ASP A 5 -20.77 10.69 -5.88
CA ASP A 5 -19.71 10.75 -4.88
C ASP A 5 -18.38 11.05 -5.56
N SER A 6 -18.35 11.42 -6.83
CA SER A 6 -17.13 11.86 -7.52
C SER A 6 -16.77 13.31 -7.14
N GLY A 7 -16.68 13.59 -5.84
CA GLY A 7 -16.08 14.82 -5.33
C GLY A 7 -14.55 14.79 -5.52
N PRO A 8 -13.87 15.94 -5.43
CA PRO A 8 -12.41 15.97 -5.37
C PRO A 8 -11.92 15.12 -4.19
N ILE A 9 -10.72 14.54 -4.32
CA ILE A 9 -10.04 13.80 -3.25
C ILE A 9 -10.12 14.63 -1.96
N SER A 10 -10.51 13.98 -0.87
CA SER A 10 -10.61 14.66 0.41
C SER A 10 -9.25 15.26 0.76
N TYR A 11 -9.23 16.50 1.27
CA TYR A 11 -7.99 17.12 1.71
C TYR A 11 -7.26 16.27 2.76
N LEU A 12 -8.02 15.52 3.58
CA LEU A 12 -7.47 14.59 4.55
C LEU A 12 -6.74 13.42 3.88
N SER A 13 -7.38 12.73 2.92
CA SER A 13 -6.77 11.59 2.23
C SER A 13 -5.56 12.03 1.41
N LEU A 14 -5.60 13.20 0.78
CA LEU A 14 -4.42 13.76 0.11
C LEU A 14 -3.24 13.96 1.07
N GLN A 15 -3.50 14.42 2.30
CA GLN A 15 -2.46 14.61 3.30
C GLN A 15 -1.90 13.28 3.82
N GLU A 16 -2.77 12.29 4.03
CA GLU A 16 -2.38 10.91 4.37
C GLU A 16 -1.48 10.32 3.28
N GLN A 17 -1.88 10.45 2.01
CA GLN A 17 -1.10 9.95 0.88
C GLN A 17 0.28 10.60 0.76
N ARG A 18 0.37 11.92 0.94
CA ARG A 18 1.65 12.65 0.98
C ARG A 18 2.52 12.21 2.16
N CYS A 19 1.90 11.89 3.30
CA CYS A 19 2.59 11.36 4.46
C CYS A 19 3.25 10.01 4.15
N VAL A 20 2.49 9.11 3.51
CA VAL A 20 3.00 7.79 3.09
C VAL A 20 4.11 7.92 2.05
N LEU A 21 3.97 8.83 1.08
CA LEU A 21 5.01 9.09 0.07
C LEU A 21 6.31 9.59 0.72
N SER A 22 6.20 10.47 1.72
CA SER A 22 7.35 10.93 2.51
C SER A 22 8.03 9.77 3.25
N TRP A 23 7.26 8.84 3.83
CA TRP A 23 7.83 7.65 4.46
C TRP A 23 8.52 6.73 3.46
N PHE A 24 7.91 6.50 2.30
CA PHE A 24 8.48 5.70 1.21
C PHE A 24 9.88 6.20 0.80
N ASN A 25 10.07 7.52 0.80
CA ASN A 25 11.36 8.13 0.49
C ASN A 25 12.42 7.84 1.55
N GLY A 26 12.02 7.74 2.82
CA GLY A 26 12.89 7.37 3.93
C GLY A 26 13.12 5.87 4.09
N TRP A 27 12.36 5.01 3.40
CA TRP A 27 12.47 3.56 3.52
C TRP A 27 13.67 3.00 2.75
N ASN A 28 14.32 2.02 3.36
CA ASN A 28 15.31 1.19 2.67
C ASN A 28 14.65 0.15 1.75
N SER A 29 15.45 -0.55 0.95
CA SER A 29 14.95 -1.52 -0.03
C SER A 29 14.12 -2.64 0.60
N SER A 30 14.51 -3.17 1.77
CA SER A 30 13.74 -4.22 2.46
C SER A 30 12.38 -3.72 2.96
N GLN A 31 12.31 -2.47 3.40
CA GLN A 31 11.07 -1.83 3.83
C GLN A 31 10.13 -1.56 2.65
N ARG A 32 10.67 -1.07 1.53
CA ARG A 32 9.90 -0.87 0.30
C ARG A 32 9.36 -2.18 -0.26
N GLU A 33 10.14 -3.25 -0.21
CA GLU A 33 9.68 -4.59 -0.61
C GLU A 33 8.53 -5.07 0.27
N ARG A 34 8.63 -4.92 1.60
CA ARG A 34 7.51 -5.29 2.48
C ARG A 34 6.24 -4.47 2.19
N PHE A 35 6.39 -3.16 2.02
CA PHE A 35 5.27 -2.30 1.63
C PHE A 35 4.64 -2.71 0.29
N PHE A 36 5.47 -3.09 -0.69
CA PHE A 36 5.02 -3.59 -2.00
C PHE A 36 4.14 -4.83 -1.87
N GLN A 37 4.58 -5.81 -1.07
CA GLN A 37 3.81 -7.03 -0.82
C GLN A 37 2.47 -6.71 -0.14
N ASP A 38 2.48 -5.80 0.84
CA ASP A 38 1.24 -5.37 1.50
C ASP A 38 0.29 -4.64 0.53
N LEU A 39 0.83 -3.79 -0.36
CA LEU A 39 0.05 -3.06 -1.35
C LEU A 39 -0.59 -4.03 -2.37
N LEU A 40 0.17 -5.02 -2.85
CA LEU A 40 -0.36 -6.09 -3.70
C LEU A 40 -1.46 -6.90 -3.00
N GLY A 41 -1.25 -7.27 -1.74
CA GLY A 41 -2.22 -8.01 -0.95
C GLY A 41 -3.55 -7.28 -0.80
N LYS A 42 -3.51 -5.96 -0.65
CA LYS A 42 -4.71 -5.12 -0.54
C LYS A 42 -5.37 -4.84 -1.90
N ALA A 43 -4.60 -4.79 -2.98
CA ALA A 43 -5.14 -4.56 -4.32
C ALA A 43 -5.75 -5.82 -4.97
N VAL A 44 -5.29 -7.01 -4.59
CA VAL A 44 -5.80 -8.30 -5.09
C VAL A 44 -6.20 -9.20 -3.91
N PRO A 45 -7.38 -8.97 -3.30
CA PRO A 45 -7.87 -9.80 -2.20
C PRO A 45 -8.18 -11.21 -2.73
N GLY A 46 -7.27 -12.16 -2.50
CA GLY A 46 -7.50 -13.58 -2.80
C GLY A 46 -6.28 -14.39 -3.24
N LYS A 47 -5.13 -13.79 -3.60
CA LYS A 47 -3.99 -14.53 -4.17
C LYS A 47 -2.61 -14.27 -3.54
N VAL A 48 -2.49 -13.37 -2.55
CA VAL A 48 -1.22 -13.19 -1.82
C VAL A 48 -1.11 -14.22 -0.72
N CYS A 49 -0.24 -15.20 -0.93
CA CYS A 49 0.08 -16.23 0.06
C CYS A 49 0.46 -15.56 1.39
N THR A 50 -0.32 -15.85 2.41
CA THR A 50 -0.23 -15.45 3.83
C THR A 50 1.07 -15.88 4.54
N LEU A 51 2.11 -16.24 3.78
CA LEU A 51 3.40 -16.68 4.30
C LEU A 51 4.18 -15.52 4.93
N LEU A 52 4.03 -14.28 4.48
CA LEU A 52 4.77 -13.14 5.05
C LEU A 52 4.19 -12.66 6.39
N ASP A 53 2.86 -12.69 6.55
CA ASP A 53 2.21 -12.44 7.84
C ASP A 53 2.57 -13.52 8.88
N SER A 54 2.67 -14.78 8.44
CA SER A 54 3.09 -15.90 9.28
C SER A 54 4.57 -15.80 9.70
N LEU A 55 5.44 -15.24 8.86
CA LEU A 55 6.87 -15.06 9.16
C LEU A 55 7.15 -13.86 10.07
N SER A 56 6.33 -12.81 9.96
CA SER A 56 6.44 -11.60 10.79
C SER A 56 5.90 -11.85 12.20
N THR A 57 4.84 -12.65 12.35
CA THR A 57 4.30 -13.05 13.67
C THR A 57 5.19 -14.04 14.43
N LEU A 58 6.12 -14.71 13.75
CA LEU A 58 7.09 -15.63 14.37
C LEU A 58 8.34 -14.94 14.94
N GLN A 59 8.50 -13.63 14.78
CA GLN A 59 9.52 -12.84 15.47
C GLN A 59 8.94 -12.13 16.71
N VAL A 60 8.41 -12.91 17.66
CA VAL A 60 8.25 -12.46 19.04
C VAL A 60 9.65 -12.38 19.65
N LYS A 61 10.32 -11.24 19.45
CA LYS A 61 11.40 -10.79 20.31
C LYS A 61 11.00 -9.41 20.81
N ASP A 62 10.98 -9.24 22.12
CA ASP A 62 10.70 -8.04 22.91
C ASP A 62 11.44 -6.77 22.43
N LYS A 63 11.09 -6.29 21.25
CA LYS A 63 11.67 -5.10 20.62
C LYS A 63 10.53 -4.11 20.44
N LEU A 64 10.72 -2.90 20.97
CA LEU A 64 9.85 -1.75 20.75
C LEU A 64 9.41 -1.72 19.27
N PRO A 65 8.12 -1.48 18.97
CA PRO A 65 7.67 -1.45 17.60
C PRO A 65 8.54 -0.47 16.81
N ASN A 66 9.15 -0.96 15.75
CA ASN A 66 9.96 -0.14 14.86
C ASN A 66 9.05 0.95 14.26
N ILE A 67 9.55 2.18 14.07
CA ILE A 67 8.79 3.29 13.48
C ILE A 67 8.12 2.87 12.15
N PHE A 68 8.78 2.00 11.39
CA PHE A 68 8.26 1.40 10.18
C PHE A 68 6.95 0.60 10.38
N GLU A 69 6.85 -0.18 11.45
CA GLU A 69 5.61 -0.93 11.77
C GLU A 69 4.47 0.03 12.09
N CYS A 70 4.76 1.11 12.83
CA CYS A 70 3.77 2.16 13.10
C CYS A 70 3.30 2.84 11.80
N GLN A 71 4.22 3.14 10.89
CA GLN A 71 3.92 3.71 9.57
C GLN A 71 3.03 2.78 8.73
N LEU A 72 3.37 1.49 8.64
CA LEU A 72 2.57 0.51 7.89
C LEU A 72 1.18 0.28 8.48
N ARG A 73 1.07 0.32 9.82
CA ARG A 73 -0.23 0.21 10.49
C ARG A 73 -1.13 1.40 10.16
N LEU A 74 -0.59 2.62 10.21
CA LEU A 74 -1.31 3.83 9.81
C LEU A 74 -1.71 3.79 8.35
N TRP A 75 -0.76 3.46 7.45
CA TRP A 75 -1.06 3.33 6.03
C TRP A 75 -2.14 2.28 5.77
N THR A 76 -2.14 1.14 6.46
CA THR A 76 -3.17 0.11 6.30
C THR A 76 -4.55 0.66 6.65
N GLN A 77 -4.67 1.36 7.77
CA GLN A 77 -5.94 1.99 8.19
C GLN A 77 -6.41 3.05 7.19
N TRP A 78 -5.48 3.90 6.71
CA TRP A 78 -5.80 4.92 5.71
C TRP A 78 -6.22 4.30 4.39
N PHE A 79 -5.46 3.35 3.86
CA PHE A 79 -5.73 2.69 2.58
C PHE A 79 -7.08 1.97 2.57
N GLU A 80 -7.45 1.32 3.68
CA GLU A 80 -8.76 0.69 3.84
C GLU A 80 -9.90 1.72 3.84
N SER A 81 -9.67 2.89 4.45
CA SER A 81 -10.63 4.00 4.48
C SER A 81 -10.72 4.77 3.16
N TRP A 82 -9.67 4.74 2.34
CA TRP A 82 -9.63 5.40 1.04
C TRP A 82 -10.57 4.72 0.06
N ARG A 83 -11.20 5.57 -0.74
CA ARG A 83 -12.01 5.14 -1.88
C ARG A 83 -11.13 4.71 -3.05
N GLU A 84 -11.74 4.07 -4.04
CA GLU A 84 -11.02 3.59 -5.23
C GLU A 84 -10.29 4.71 -5.98
N ASP A 85 -10.94 5.86 -6.17
CA ASP A 85 -10.35 7.03 -6.81
C ASP A 85 -9.16 7.60 -6.03
N GLU A 86 -9.23 7.58 -4.69
CA GLU A 86 -8.15 8.02 -3.82
C GLU A 86 -6.97 7.04 -3.84
N ARG A 87 -7.24 5.73 -3.86
CA ARG A 87 -6.21 4.69 -4.02
C ARG A 87 -5.51 4.80 -5.37
N ASN A 88 -6.26 5.05 -6.44
CA ASN A 88 -5.69 5.26 -7.78
C ASN A 88 -4.83 6.52 -7.82
N HIS A 89 -5.25 7.61 -7.17
CA HIS A 89 -4.43 8.81 -7.07
C HIS A 89 -3.13 8.58 -6.29
N PHE A 90 -3.19 7.81 -5.21
CA PHE A 90 -1.98 7.40 -4.48
C PHE A 90 -1.02 6.61 -5.35
N LEU A 91 -1.52 5.66 -6.16
CA LEU A 91 -0.70 4.91 -7.13
C LEU A 91 -0.07 5.84 -8.17
N HIS A 92 -0.79 6.85 -8.67
CA HIS A 92 -0.22 7.85 -9.57
C HIS A 92 0.88 8.68 -8.90
N MET A 93 0.71 9.10 -7.64
CA MET A 93 1.79 9.79 -6.92
C MET A 93 3.01 8.90 -6.68
N LEU A 94 2.80 7.60 -6.43
CA LEU A 94 3.90 6.63 -6.37
C LEU A 94 4.57 6.46 -7.75
N GLU A 95 3.80 6.46 -8.83
CA GLU A 95 4.30 6.31 -10.20
C GLU A 95 5.16 7.50 -10.62
N GLU A 96 4.73 8.73 -10.31
CA GLU A 96 5.51 9.94 -10.54
C GLU A 96 6.85 9.90 -9.78
N HIS A 97 6.87 9.26 -8.61
CA HIS A 97 8.05 9.19 -7.75
C HIS A 97 8.98 8.01 -8.09
N ASP A 98 8.43 6.83 -8.35
CA ASP A 98 9.14 5.60 -8.71
C ASP A 98 8.33 4.81 -9.76
N PRO A 99 8.49 5.15 -11.06
CA PRO A 99 7.75 4.49 -12.13
C PRO A 99 8.03 2.98 -12.20
N MET A 100 9.25 2.55 -11.83
CA MET A 100 9.66 1.15 -11.87
C MET A 100 8.96 0.33 -10.80
N PHE A 101 8.76 0.91 -9.61
CA PHE A 101 7.99 0.29 -8.53
C PHE A 101 6.54 0.03 -8.97
N VAL A 102 5.91 1.02 -9.62
CA VAL A 102 4.51 0.91 -10.05
C VAL A 102 4.34 0.01 -11.28
N ASP A 103 5.27 0.04 -12.25
CA ASP A 103 5.28 -0.95 -13.34
C ASP A 103 5.37 -2.38 -12.79
N HIS A 104 6.26 -2.60 -11.81
CA HIS A 104 6.39 -3.90 -11.17
C HIS A 104 5.09 -4.32 -10.46
N PHE A 105 4.39 -3.37 -9.82
CA PHE A 105 3.10 -3.60 -9.19
C PHE A 105 2.06 -4.04 -10.22
N TYR A 106 1.86 -3.27 -11.29
CA TYR A 106 0.87 -3.60 -12.33
C TYR A 106 1.18 -4.94 -13.03
N ARG A 107 2.46 -5.23 -13.29
CA ARG A 107 2.88 -6.53 -13.85
C ARG A 107 2.59 -7.68 -12.90
N SER A 108 2.79 -7.48 -11.61
CA SER A 108 2.48 -8.49 -10.58
C SER A 108 0.98 -8.73 -10.48
N VAL A 109 0.17 -7.66 -10.47
CA VAL A 109 -1.30 -7.75 -10.50
C VAL A 109 -1.77 -8.48 -11.77
N ALA A 110 -1.30 -8.08 -12.96
CA ALA A 110 -1.66 -8.71 -14.22
C ALA A 110 -1.25 -10.20 -14.27
N GLY A 111 -0.09 -10.55 -13.70
CA GLY A 111 0.36 -11.94 -13.56
C GLY A 111 -0.54 -12.81 -12.69
N THR A 112 -1.27 -12.21 -11.73
CA THR A 112 -2.25 -12.93 -10.89
C THR A 112 -3.62 -13.12 -11.55
N ALA A 113 -3.95 -12.30 -12.55
CA ALA A 113 -5.22 -12.34 -13.29
C ALA A 113 -5.27 -13.42 -14.38
N GLY A 114 -4.11 -13.92 -14.84
CA GLY A 114 -4.01 -14.90 -15.94
C GLY A 114 -3.99 -16.39 -15.54
N ARG A 115 -4.26 -16.71 -14.26
CA ARG A 115 -4.39 -18.09 -13.78
C ARG A 115 -5.82 -18.29 -13.26
N ASP A 116 -6.73 -18.52 -14.19
CA ASP A 116 -8.00 -19.23 -14.01
C ASP A 116 -8.19 -20.16 -15.22
#